data_AF-A0A2K9EGP2-F1
#
_entry.id   AF-A0A2K9EGP2-F1
#
_cell.length_a   1.000
_cell.length_b   1.000
_cell.length_c   1.000
_cell.angle_alpha   90.00
_cell.angle_beta   90.00
_cell.angle_gamma   90.00
#
_symmetry.space_group_name_H-M   'P 1'
#
loop_
_entity.id
_entity.type
_entity.pdbx_description
1 polymer ?
#
loop_
_entity_poly.entity_id
_entity_poly.type
_entity_poly.pdbx_seq_one_letter_code
_entity_poly.pdbx_strand_id
1 'polypeptide(L)'
;MTTDLPSFSPGDALVAVMVATSASDETMRTSELVAIQRMVDHLPVFSDYDDSRIRAVSQTVMSLFEEEDGLDALFGLIRDALPERLYETAYAMACDVGAADGRLYAGEIALLAEIRHEFNISRLHAAAIELSAQVRHRTL
;
A
#
# COMPACT_ATOMS: atom_id res chain seq x y z
N MET A 1 -10.69 -10.47 18.84
CA MET A 1 -11.54 -9.27 18.77
C MET A 1 -11.20 -8.61 17.45
N THR A 2 -12.09 -8.73 16.45
CA THR A 2 -11.99 -7.99 15.19
C THR A 2 -12.20 -6.52 15.53
N THR A 3 -11.22 -5.69 15.16
CA THR A 3 -11.34 -4.24 15.38
C THR A 3 -12.01 -3.69 14.14
N ASP A 4 -13.35 -3.68 14.12
CA ASP A 4 -14.10 -3.07 13.02
C ASP A 4 -13.79 -1.57 13.00
N LEU A 5 -13.02 -1.14 11.99
CA LEU A 5 -12.76 0.26 11.72
C LEU A 5 -14.01 0.85 11.05
N PRO A 6 -14.69 1.85 11.64
CA PRO A 6 -15.96 2.36 11.12
C PRO A 6 -15.82 3.05 9.75
N SER A 7 -14.62 3.51 9.41
CA SER A 7 -14.17 3.97 8.08
C SER A 7 -12.66 4.19 8.12
N PHE A 8 -12.00 4.14 6.97
CA PHE A 8 -10.59 4.52 6.86
C PHE A 8 -10.44 6.05 6.93
N SER A 9 -9.42 6.50 7.67
CA SER A 9 -8.83 7.83 7.49
C SER A 9 -7.90 7.84 6.26
N PRO A 10 -7.45 9.02 5.78
CA PRO A 10 -6.45 9.07 4.71
C PRO A 10 -5.16 8.30 5.05
N GLY A 11 -4.72 8.32 6.32
CA GLY A 11 -3.55 7.56 6.76
C GLY A 11 -3.80 6.05 6.75
N ASP A 12 -4.99 5.61 7.19
CA ASP A 12 -5.36 4.19 7.13
C ASP A 12 -5.38 3.69 5.69
N ALA A 13 -5.89 4.50 4.76
CA ALA A 13 -5.93 4.16 3.34
C ALA A 13 -4.52 4.00 2.73
N LEU A 14 -3.57 4.88 3.08
CA LEU A 14 -2.17 4.73 2.66
C LEU A 14 -1.53 3.47 3.25
N VAL A 15 -1.77 3.19 4.53
CA VAL A 15 -1.30 1.96 5.18
C VAL A 15 -1.94 0.73 4.53
N ALA A 16 -3.23 0.78 4.20
CA ALA A 16 -3.93 -0.31 3.56
C ALA A 16 -3.32 -0.65 2.19
N VAL A 17 -3.00 0.36 1.37
CA VAL A 17 -2.31 0.17 0.07
C VAL A 17 -0.95 -0.52 0.26
N MET A 18 -0.17 -0.07 1.24
CA MET A 18 1.14 -0.66 1.55
C MET A 18 1.02 -2.12 2.02
N VAL A 19 0.08 -2.40 2.93
CA VAL A 19 -0.15 -3.76 3.46
C VAL A 19 -0.67 -4.69 2.37
N ALA A 20 -1.63 -4.22 1.55
CA ALA A 20 -2.15 -4.99 0.43
C ALA A 20 -1.04 -5.39 -0.54
N THR A 21 -0.09 -4.49 -0.80
CA THR A 21 1.09 -4.78 -1.63
C THR A 21 1.93 -5.90 -1.05
N SER A 22 2.29 -5.81 0.23
CA SER A 22 3.08 -6.85 0.90
C SER A 22 2.32 -8.19 1.05
N ALA A 23 0.99 -8.18 1.13
CA ALA A 23 0.18 -9.39 1.28
C ALA A 23 -0.24 -10.04 -0.05
N SER A 24 0.08 -9.42 -1.19
CA SER A 24 -0.47 -9.79 -2.51
C SER A 24 -0.03 -11.14 -3.06
N ASP A 25 1.06 -11.73 -2.55
CA ASP A 25 1.56 -13.06 -2.92
C ASP A 25 1.38 -14.11 -1.80
N GLU A 26 0.43 -13.86 -0.88
CA GLU A 26 0.16 -14.65 0.34
C GLU A 26 1.33 -14.71 1.33
N THR A 27 2.47 -14.06 1.04
CA THR A 27 3.69 -14.12 1.84
C THR A 27 4.26 -12.74 2.15
N MET A 28 3.79 -12.13 3.23
CA MET A 28 4.36 -10.87 3.71
C MET A 28 5.80 -11.04 4.20
N ARG A 29 6.74 -10.30 3.60
CA ARG A 29 8.16 -10.39 3.97
C ARG A 29 8.53 -9.42 5.08
N THR A 30 9.48 -9.82 5.92
CA THR A 30 10.01 -8.95 6.98
C THR A 30 10.57 -7.63 6.43
N SER A 31 11.22 -7.65 5.26
CA SER A 31 11.75 -6.45 4.59
C SER A 31 10.65 -5.47 4.19
N GLU A 32 9.54 -5.96 3.64
CA GLU A 32 8.37 -5.15 3.29
C GLU A 32 7.73 -4.57 4.55
N LEU A 33 7.50 -5.38 5.59
CA LEU A 33 6.95 -4.93 6.87
C LEU A 33 7.81 -3.81 7.50
N VAL A 34 9.13 -3.95 7.44
CA VAL A 34 10.06 -2.91 7.91
C VAL A 34 9.98 -1.66 7.04
N ALA A 35 9.79 -1.79 5.72
CA ALA A 35 9.59 -0.66 4.82
C ALA A 35 8.29 0.11 5.14
N ILE A 36 7.19 -0.60 5.40
CA ILE A 36 5.91 -0.02 5.83
C ILE A 36 6.12 0.81 7.10
N GLN A 37 6.71 0.20 8.14
CA GLN A 37 6.92 0.90 9.41
C GLN A 37 7.80 2.16 9.22
N ARG A 38 8.90 2.05 8.48
CA ARG A 38 9.78 3.19 8.21
C ARG A 38 9.07 4.34 7.49
N MET A 39 8.17 4.04 6.56
CA MET A 39 7.42 5.06 5.84
C MET A 39 6.41 5.75 6.76
N VAL A 40 5.71 5.00 7.60
CA VAL A 40 4.80 5.58 8.60
C VAL A 40 5.57 6.47 9.59
N ASP A 41 6.72 6.00 10.08
CA ASP A 41 7.52 6.72 11.08
C ASP A 41 8.14 8.04 10.56
N HIS A 42 8.31 8.20 9.25
CA HIS A 42 9.17 9.25 8.68
C HIS A 42 8.53 10.10 7.59
N LEU A 43 7.47 9.64 6.92
CA LEU A 43 6.85 10.45 5.88
C LEU A 43 5.90 11.50 6.48
N PRO A 44 5.96 12.76 5.99
CA PRO A 44 5.23 13.87 6.60
C PRO A 44 3.71 13.72 6.52
N VAL A 45 3.19 12.88 5.61
CA VAL A 45 1.75 12.59 5.51
C VAL A 45 1.20 11.84 6.73
N PHE A 46 2.08 11.20 7.52
CA PHE A 46 1.74 10.47 8.73
C PHE A 46 2.04 11.25 10.02
N SER A 47 2.32 12.56 9.96
CA SER A 47 2.71 13.37 11.14
C SER A 47 1.77 13.28 12.33
N ASP A 48 0.48 13.12 12.07
CA ASP A 48 -0.59 13.04 13.08
C ASP A 48 -1.28 11.67 13.07
N TYR A 49 -0.66 10.66 12.44
CA TYR A 49 -1.21 9.32 12.35
C TYR A 49 -0.99 8.54 13.65
N ASP A 50 -1.97 7.71 14.04
CA ASP A 50 -1.87 6.83 15.19
C ASP A 50 -1.42 5.44 14.75
N ASP A 51 -0.14 5.13 14.99
CA ASP A 51 0.49 3.85 14.61
C ASP A 51 -0.21 2.63 15.21
N SER A 52 -0.95 2.77 16.31
CA SER A 52 -1.71 1.67 16.89
C SER A 52 -2.80 1.13 15.93
N ARG A 53 -3.21 1.95 14.95
CA ARG A 53 -4.19 1.60 13.92
C ARG A 53 -3.65 0.66 12.85
N ILE A 54 -2.33 0.60 12.64
CA ILE A 54 -1.71 -0.26 11.61
C ILE A 54 -2.21 -1.70 11.74
N ARG A 55 -2.25 -2.24 12.96
CA ARG A 55 -2.70 -3.61 13.21
C ARG A 55 -4.15 -3.84 12.76
N ALA A 56 -5.03 -2.89 13.05
CA ALA A 56 -6.44 -2.99 12.67
C ALA A 56 -6.58 -2.92 11.15
N VAL A 57 -5.89 -1.97 10.49
CA VAL A 57 -5.87 -1.84 9.03
C VAL A 57 -5.36 -3.12 8.38
N SER A 58 -4.26 -3.69 8.87
CA SER A 58 -3.72 -4.94 8.33
C SER A 58 -4.72 -6.09 8.45
N GLN A 59 -5.41 -6.22 9.59
CA GLN A 59 -6.44 -7.24 9.76
C GLN A 59 -7.58 -7.06 8.75
N THR A 60 -8.06 -5.82 8.55
CA THR A 60 -9.09 -5.53 7.56
C THR A 60 -8.64 -5.93 6.15
N VAL A 61 -7.42 -5.56 5.75
CA VAL A 61 -6.88 -5.93 4.42
C VAL A 61 -6.82 -7.45 4.25
N MET A 62 -6.29 -8.17 5.24
CA MET A 62 -6.18 -9.64 5.17
C MET A 62 -7.56 -10.29 5.10
N SER A 63 -8.53 -9.82 5.90
CA SER A 63 -9.91 -10.32 5.83
C SER A 63 -10.56 -10.05 4.47
N LEU A 64 -10.28 -8.90 3.84
CA LEU A 64 -10.78 -8.63 2.49
C LEU A 64 -10.15 -9.57 1.46
N PHE A 65 -8.87 -9.90 1.56
CA PHE A 65 -8.25 -10.86 0.63
C PHE A 65 -8.81 -12.29 0.70
N GLU A 66 -9.54 -12.63 1.77
CA GLU A 66 -10.25 -13.92 1.90
C GLU A 66 -11.62 -13.94 1.17
N GLU A 67 -12.14 -12.78 0.76
CA GLU A 67 -13.46 -12.62 0.13
C GLU A 67 -13.37 -12.57 -1.40
N GLU A 68 -14.38 -13.11 -2.10
CA GLU A 68 -14.41 -13.22 -3.58
C GLU A 68 -14.29 -11.84 -4.29
N ASP A 69 -14.99 -10.82 -3.78
CA ASP A 69 -14.96 -9.43 -4.29
C ASP A 69 -14.16 -8.49 -3.38
N GLY A 70 -13.29 -9.03 -2.53
CA GLY A 70 -12.67 -8.26 -1.46
C GLY A 70 -11.68 -7.20 -1.94
N LEU A 71 -11.06 -7.39 -3.10
CA LEU A 71 -10.18 -6.39 -3.70
C LEU A 71 -10.95 -5.14 -4.14
N ASP A 72 -12.12 -5.32 -4.76
CA ASP A 72 -13.01 -4.21 -5.14
C ASP A 72 -13.52 -3.46 -3.91
N ALA A 73 -13.87 -4.19 -2.85
CA ALA A 73 -14.26 -3.62 -1.58
C ALA A 73 -13.12 -2.82 -0.93
N LEU A 74 -11.89 -3.35 -0.94
CA LEU A 74 -10.70 -2.66 -0.45
C LEU A 74 -10.48 -1.34 -1.18
N PHE A 75 -10.50 -1.35 -2.52
CA PHE A 75 -10.34 -0.13 -3.30
C PHE A 75 -11.50 0.85 -3.10
N GLY A 76 -12.72 0.36 -2.85
CA GLY A 76 -13.85 1.19 -2.41
C GLY A 76 -13.54 1.95 -1.12
N LEU A 77 -13.09 1.24 -0.07
CA LEU A 77 -12.71 1.86 1.21
C LEU A 77 -11.58 2.88 1.06
N ILE A 78 -10.58 2.56 0.22
CA ILE A 78 -9.44 3.46 -0.01
C ILE A 78 -9.90 4.73 -0.75
N ARG A 79 -10.72 4.62 -1.80
CA ARG A 79 -11.23 5.79 -2.55
C ARG A 79 -12.10 6.69 -1.70
N ASP A 80 -12.92 6.13 -0.82
CA ASP A 80 -13.79 6.91 0.07
C ASP A 80 -12.97 7.72 1.09
N ALA A 81 -11.80 7.20 1.49
CA ALA A 81 -10.96 7.79 2.52
C ALA A 81 -9.81 8.66 2.01
N LEU A 82 -9.26 8.36 0.83
CA LEU A 82 -8.02 8.95 0.32
C LEU A 82 -8.30 10.10 -0.66
N PRO A 83 -7.89 11.34 -0.36
CA PRO A 83 -8.00 12.44 -1.31
C PRO A 83 -7.20 12.17 -2.59
N GLU A 84 -7.77 12.45 -3.77
CA GLU A 84 -7.14 12.18 -5.08
C GLU A 84 -5.72 12.74 -5.23
N ARG A 85 -5.42 13.90 -4.60
CA ARG A 85 -4.08 14.49 -4.60
C ARG A 85 -2.99 13.60 -3.98
N LEU A 86 -3.37 12.54 -3.26
CA LEU A 86 -2.48 11.58 -2.61
C LEU A 86 -2.41 10.23 -3.35
N TYR A 87 -3.10 10.06 -4.47
CA TYR A 87 -3.08 8.80 -5.23
C TYR A 87 -1.67 8.40 -5.70
N GLU A 88 -0.92 9.36 -6.24
CA GLU A 88 0.48 9.13 -6.62
C GLU A 88 1.38 8.87 -5.41
N THR A 89 1.02 9.42 -4.25
CA THR A 89 1.73 9.16 -2.98
C THR A 89 1.50 7.72 -2.53
N ALA A 90 0.26 7.25 -2.56
CA ALA A 90 -0.09 5.87 -2.25
C ALA A 90 0.61 4.88 -3.18
N TYR A 91 0.62 5.18 -4.48
CA TYR A 91 1.29 4.35 -5.47
C TYR A 91 2.81 4.33 -5.30
N ALA A 92 3.43 5.48 -5.00
CA ALA A 92 4.86 5.53 -4.69
C ALA A 92 5.23 4.69 -3.46
N MET A 93 4.42 4.75 -2.40
CA MET A 93 4.62 3.90 -1.22
C MET A 93 4.48 2.41 -1.56
N ALA A 94 3.47 2.03 -2.35
CA ALA A 94 3.31 0.65 -2.81
C ALA A 94 4.55 0.16 -3.59
N CYS A 95 5.07 0.97 -4.50
CA CYS A 95 6.29 0.64 -5.24
C CYS A 95 7.52 0.50 -4.31
N ASP A 96 7.65 1.34 -3.28
CA ASP A 96 8.74 1.22 -2.30
C ASP A 96 8.59 -0.01 -1.40
N VAL A 97 7.37 -0.42 -1.03
CA VAL A 97 7.12 -1.69 -0.32
C VAL A 97 7.56 -2.86 -1.19
N GLY A 98 7.04 -2.98 -2.40
CA GLY A 98 7.36 -4.12 -3.28
C GLY A 98 8.83 -4.15 -3.74
N ALA A 99 9.53 -3.01 -3.69
CA ALA A 99 10.97 -2.97 -3.98
C ALA A 99 11.85 -3.30 -2.75
N ALA A 100 11.27 -3.47 -1.55
CA ALA A 100 12.00 -3.50 -0.28
C ALA A 100 13.09 -4.58 -0.21
N ASP A 101 12.89 -5.73 -0.84
CA ASP A 101 13.85 -6.84 -0.88
C ASP A 101 14.64 -6.93 -2.20
N GLY A 102 14.44 -5.97 -3.10
CA GLY A 102 15.09 -5.88 -4.41
C GLY A 102 14.43 -6.70 -5.52
N ARG A 103 13.28 -7.34 -5.28
CA ARG A 103 12.55 -8.13 -6.29
C ARG A 103 11.06 -7.92 -6.20
N LEU A 104 10.43 -7.62 -7.33
CA LEU A 104 8.97 -7.64 -7.45
C LEU A 104 8.50 -9.03 -7.90
N TYR A 105 7.52 -9.57 -7.18
CA TYR A 105 6.89 -10.86 -7.44
C TYR A 105 5.60 -10.69 -8.26
N ALA A 106 5.10 -11.80 -8.83
CA ALA A 106 3.96 -11.75 -9.75
C ALA A 106 2.69 -11.14 -9.11
N GLY A 107 2.42 -11.47 -7.84
CA GLY A 107 1.29 -10.92 -7.09
C GLY A 107 1.41 -9.41 -6.90
N GLU A 108 2.59 -8.94 -6.50
CA GLU A 108 2.85 -7.50 -6.31
C GLU A 108 2.76 -6.73 -7.62
N ILE A 109 3.28 -7.29 -8.73
CA ILE A 109 3.18 -6.67 -10.06
C ILE A 109 1.72 -6.55 -10.48
N ALA A 110 0.91 -7.58 -10.22
CA ALA A 110 -0.53 -7.55 -10.51
C ALA A 110 -1.22 -6.48 -9.66
N LEU A 111 -0.98 -6.45 -8.34
CA LEU A 111 -1.59 -5.45 -7.47
C LEU A 111 -1.15 -4.02 -7.83
N LEU A 112 0.12 -3.78 -8.13
CA LEU A 112 0.60 -2.47 -8.59
C LEU A 112 -0.09 -2.05 -9.90
N ALA A 113 -0.41 -2.99 -10.79
CA ALA A 113 -1.16 -2.69 -12.00
C ALA A 113 -2.61 -2.27 -11.67
N GLU A 114 -3.26 -2.94 -10.72
CA GLU A 114 -4.60 -2.58 -10.22
C GLU A 114 -4.59 -1.22 -9.53
N ILE A 115 -3.66 -0.96 -8.61
CA ILE A 115 -3.55 0.34 -7.93
C ILE A 115 -3.39 1.47 -8.96
N ARG A 116 -2.54 1.27 -9.97
CA ARG A 116 -2.35 2.25 -11.05
C ARG A 116 -3.65 2.50 -11.83
N HIS A 117 -4.43 1.46 -12.08
CA HIS A 117 -5.71 1.54 -12.79
C HIS A 117 -6.76 2.28 -11.96
N GLU A 118 -6.98 1.83 -10.72
CA GLU A 118 -7.99 2.35 -9.80
C GLU A 118 -7.74 3.82 -9.44
N PHE A 119 -6.48 4.24 -9.40
CA PHE A 119 -6.08 5.62 -9.12
C PHE A 119 -5.88 6.46 -10.38
N ASN A 120 -6.13 5.92 -11.57
CA ASN A 120 -5.98 6.60 -12.86
C ASN A 120 -4.62 7.31 -13.03
N ILE A 121 -3.54 6.64 -12.61
CA ILE A 121 -2.20 7.22 -12.63
C ILE A 121 -1.66 7.16 -14.06
N SER A 122 -1.20 8.32 -14.56
CA SER A 122 -0.68 8.41 -15.93
C SER A 122 0.54 7.52 -16.13
N ARG A 123 0.71 6.97 -17.34
CA ARG A 123 1.85 6.11 -17.67
C ARG A 123 3.20 6.78 -17.42
N LEU A 124 3.30 8.09 -17.64
CA LEU A 124 4.53 8.85 -17.41
C LEU A 124 4.87 8.94 -15.91
N HIS A 125 3.87 9.24 -15.08
CA HIS A 125 4.06 9.36 -13.64
C HIS A 125 4.36 7.99 -13.01
N ALA A 126 3.63 6.95 -13.42
CA ALA A 126 3.89 5.59 -12.98
C ALA A 126 5.32 5.15 -13.32
N ALA A 127 5.77 5.33 -14.56
CA ALA A 127 7.13 4.99 -14.96
C ALA A 127 8.21 5.75 -14.17
N ALA A 128 7.96 7.03 -13.85
CA ALA A 128 8.88 7.83 -13.04
C ALA A 128 8.94 7.32 -11.59
N ILE A 129 7.80 6.97 -10.99
CA ILE A 129 7.69 6.44 -9.64
C ILE A 129 8.35 5.07 -9.53
N GLU A 130 8.02 4.15 -10.44
CA GLU A 130 8.59 2.80 -10.50
C GLU A 130 10.12 2.84 -10.64
N LEU A 131 10.64 3.68 -11.54
CA LEU A 131 12.08 3.89 -11.69
C LEU A 131 12.71 4.43 -10.41
N SER A 132 12.06 5.40 -9.78
CA SER A 132 12.52 6.04 -8.54
C SER A 132 12.63 5.04 -7.39
N ALA A 133 11.64 4.15 -7.23
CA ALA A 133 11.70 3.05 -6.27
C ALA A 133 12.85 2.09 -6.60
N GLN A 134 12.95 1.62 -7.84
CA GLN A 134 14.02 0.70 -8.25
C GLN A 134 15.42 1.24 -7.96
N VAL A 135 15.70 2.52 -8.25
CA VAL A 135 17.04 3.08 -8.02
C VAL A 135 17.39 3.21 -6.54
N ARG A 136 16.42 3.44 -5.64
CA ARG A 136 16.65 3.50 -4.18
C ARG A 136 17.02 2.14 -3.59
N HIS A 137 16.54 1.06 -4.18
CA HIS A 137 16.68 -0.31 -3.67
C HIS A 137 17.79 -1.13 -4.35
N ARG A 138 18.60 -0.51 -5.24
CA ARG A 138 19.76 -1.18 -5.85
C ARG A 138 20.83 -1.49 -4.80
N THR A 139 21.34 -2.72 -4.85
CA THR A 139 22.44 -3.20 -4.01
C THR A 139 23.74 -3.31 -4.82
N LEU A 140 24.89 -3.38 -4.11
CA LEU A 140 26.23 -3.56 -4.68
C LEU A 140 26.64 -5.04 -4.73
#